data_AF-A0AAW1K5Y9-F1
#
_entry.id   AF-A0AAW1K5Y9-F1
#
_cell.length_a   1.000
_cell.length_b   1.000
_cell.length_c   1.000
_cell.angle_alpha   90.00
_cell.angle_beta   90.00
_cell.angle_gamma   90.00
#
_symmetry.space_group_name_H-M   'P 1'
#
loop_
_entity.id
_entity.type
_entity.pdbx_description
1 polymer ?
#
loop_
_entity_poly.entity_id
_entity_poly.type
_entity_poly.pdbx_seq_one_letter_code
_entity_poly.pdbx_strand_id
1 'polypeptide(L)'
;METARKFSDKLKDILDKKVEVKEDESQTRNKTDISSQDVLAIEAEENPVDNIRNRQHLIRDKRKMVVTNLEIQADRMKSVSLANHPIGKIGETVRIPIPDVDRARSDLRNILGVILVVEDNNYSIGTKLGKLQQMYSRNQFTICKQSMVAIDDVPESVEVSLRECAKKSSCVGDQGYNRCFCNQKCRTKKCKCRNNGKLCNSKCQQNQKMQMS
;
A
#
# COMPACT_ATOMS: atom_id res chain seq x y z
N MET A 1 -34.60 -31.67 -9.89
CA MET A 1 -33.95 -32.53 -8.88
C MET A 1 -32.50 -32.88 -9.20
N GLU A 2 -32.03 -32.76 -10.45
CA GLU A 2 -30.64 -33.07 -10.85
C GLU A 2 -29.60 -32.05 -10.39
N THR A 3 -29.99 -30.79 -10.18
CA THR A 3 -29.11 -29.71 -9.75
C THR A 3 -28.65 -29.86 -8.30
N ALA A 4 -29.49 -30.42 -7.43
CA ALA A 4 -29.17 -30.66 -6.03
C ALA A 4 -28.14 -31.80 -5.86
N ARG A 5 -28.21 -32.85 -6.70
CA ARG A 5 -27.21 -33.94 -6.72
C ARG A 5 -25.84 -33.45 -7.17
N LYS A 6 -25.80 -32.64 -8.24
CA LYS A 6 -24.56 -32.00 -8.72
C LYS A 6 -23.91 -31.08 -7.68
N PHE A 7 -24.71 -30.51 -6.77
CA PHE A 7 -24.20 -29.68 -5.68
C PHE A 7 -23.65 -30.53 -4.51
N SER A 8 -24.32 -31.64 -4.16
CA SER A 8 -23.80 -32.55 -3.13
C SER A 8 -22.51 -33.24 -3.56
N ASP A 9 -22.38 -33.57 -4.86
CA ASP A 9 -21.20 -34.24 -5.40
C ASP A 9 -20.00 -33.28 -5.44
N LYS A 10 -20.24 -32.00 -5.81
CA LYS A 10 -19.21 -30.95 -5.69
C LYS A 10 -18.78 -30.69 -4.25
N LEU A 11 -19.68 -30.78 -3.27
CA LEU A 11 -19.34 -30.61 -1.86
C LEU A 11 -18.52 -31.79 -1.32
N LYS A 12 -18.79 -33.02 -1.79
CA LYS A 12 -17.97 -34.20 -1.46
C LYS A 12 -16.56 -34.08 -2.04
N ASP A 13 -16.42 -33.69 -3.30
CA ASP A 13 -15.10 -33.44 -3.93
C ASP A 13 -14.28 -32.35 -3.22
N ILE A 14 -14.94 -31.34 -2.65
CA ILE A 14 -14.27 -30.27 -1.88
C ILE A 14 -13.86 -30.77 -0.50
N LEU A 15 -14.65 -31.65 0.13
CA LEU A 15 -14.30 -32.25 1.41
C LEU A 15 -13.13 -33.23 1.28
N ASP A 16 -13.13 -34.06 0.24
CA ASP A 16 -12.05 -35.03 -0.01
C ASP A 16 -10.72 -34.32 -0.32
N LYS A 17 -10.75 -33.25 -1.13
CA LYS A 17 -9.57 -32.38 -1.35
C LYS A 17 -9.10 -31.66 -0.10
N LYS A 18 -9.98 -31.42 0.88
CA LYS A 18 -9.62 -30.78 2.16
C LYS A 18 -9.07 -31.79 3.17
N VAL A 19 -9.34 -33.08 2.99
CA VAL A 19 -8.74 -34.18 3.74
C VAL A 19 -7.31 -34.43 3.23
N GLU A 20 -7.10 -34.48 1.90
CA GLU A 20 -5.76 -34.61 1.30
C GLU A 20 -4.82 -33.45 1.71
N VAL A 21 -5.28 -32.20 1.67
CA VAL A 21 -4.47 -31.03 2.05
C VAL A 21 -4.15 -30.99 3.55
N LYS A 22 -4.98 -31.61 4.41
CA LYS A 22 -4.73 -31.66 5.86
C LYS A 22 -3.74 -32.76 6.25
N GLU A 23 -3.69 -33.87 5.51
CA GLU A 23 -2.68 -34.91 5.72
C GLU A 23 -1.27 -34.36 5.41
N ASP A 24 -1.14 -33.51 4.39
CA ASP A 24 0.12 -32.84 4.02
C ASP A 24 0.57 -31.74 5.01
N GLU A 25 -0.36 -31.01 5.64
CA GLU A 25 -0.02 -29.96 6.62
C GLU A 25 0.47 -30.51 7.97
N SER A 26 0.26 -31.81 8.24
CA SER A 26 0.64 -32.44 9.51
C SER A 26 2.11 -32.89 9.60
N GLN A 27 2.88 -32.86 8.50
CA GLN A 27 4.28 -33.33 8.47
C GLN A 27 5.36 -32.22 8.45
N THR A 28 5.00 -30.93 8.34
CA THR A 28 6.02 -29.84 8.24
C THR A 28 6.26 -29.05 9.53
N ARG A 29 5.87 -29.59 10.69
CA ARG A 29 6.35 -29.11 11.99
C ARG A 29 7.19 -30.20 12.64
N ASN A 30 8.48 -30.27 12.28
CA ASN A 30 9.60 -30.52 13.18
C ASN A 30 10.90 -30.78 12.40
N LYS A 31 11.98 -30.18 12.90
CA LYS A 31 13.40 -30.36 12.59
C LYS A 31 14.00 -29.48 11.49
N THR A 32 14.42 -28.30 11.93
CA THR A 32 15.83 -27.90 11.78
C THR A 32 16.74 -29.09 12.10
N ASP A 33 17.28 -29.74 11.09
CA ASP A 33 18.50 -30.53 11.18
C ASP A 33 19.18 -30.42 9.83
N ILE A 34 20.31 -29.71 9.80
CA ILE A 34 21.27 -29.77 8.71
C ILE A 34 21.84 -31.18 8.77
N SER A 35 21.21 -32.13 8.06
CA SER A 35 21.73 -33.49 7.95
C SER A 35 22.73 -33.54 6.80
N SER A 36 23.99 -33.58 7.18
CA SER A 36 25.18 -33.90 6.39
C SER A 36 25.03 -35.24 5.68
N GLN A 37 24.27 -35.32 4.61
CA GLN A 37 24.21 -36.50 3.73
C GLN A 37 24.02 -36.03 2.30
N ASP A 38 25.13 -35.65 1.68
CA ASP A 38 25.38 -35.78 0.25
C ASP A 38 26.91 -35.75 0.07
N VAL A 39 27.58 -36.76 0.62
CA VAL A 39 28.95 -37.08 0.21
C VAL A 39 29.05 -38.59 -0.01
N LEU A 40 29.56 -38.93 -1.21
CA LEU A 40 30.15 -40.18 -1.69
C LEU A 40 29.15 -41.22 -2.26
N ALA A 41 29.33 -41.79 -3.45
CA ALA A 41 30.37 -41.67 -4.48
C ALA A 41 29.89 -42.46 -5.71
N ILE A 42 30.22 -42.02 -6.94
CA ILE A 42 30.70 -42.93 -8.00
C ILE A 42 31.79 -42.17 -8.75
N GLU A 43 32.98 -42.76 -8.77
CA GLU A 43 34.09 -42.40 -9.65
C GLU A 43 33.64 -42.61 -11.09
N ALA A 44 33.26 -41.53 -11.76
CA ALA A 44 33.20 -41.47 -13.20
C ALA A 44 33.91 -40.19 -13.61
N GLU A 45 34.83 -40.28 -14.57
CA GLU A 45 35.43 -39.12 -15.22
C GLU A 45 34.33 -38.35 -15.98
N GLU A 46 33.49 -37.62 -15.26
CA GLU A 46 32.49 -36.75 -15.85
C GLU A 46 33.18 -35.47 -16.29
N ASN A 47 33.17 -35.23 -17.60
CA ASN A 47 33.75 -34.05 -18.21
C ASN A 47 33.32 -32.79 -17.44
N PRO A 48 34.25 -31.88 -17.09
CA PRO A 48 33.95 -30.69 -16.28
C PRO A 48 32.85 -29.80 -16.89
N VAL A 49 32.64 -29.90 -18.21
CA VAL A 49 31.58 -29.22 -18.95
C VAL A 49 30.19 -29.73 -18.59
N ASP A 50 30.01 -31.02 -18.33
CA ASP A 50 28.71 -31.61 -18.05
C ASP A 50 28.25 -31.32 -16.60
N ASN A 51 29.18 -31.25 -15.66
CA ASN A 51 28.91 -30.80 -14.29
C ASN A 51 28.45 -29.32 -14.26
N ILE A 52 29.08 -28.46 -15.07
CA ILE A 52 28.66 -27.06 -15.24
C ILE A 52 27.24 -26.98 -15.84
N ARG A 53 26.94 -27.80 -16.85
CA ARG A 53 25.60 -27.86 -17.47
C ARG A 53 24.52 -28.32 -16.49
N ASN A 54 24.79 -29.36 -15.71
CA ASN A 54 23.86 -29.89 -14.71
C ASN A 54 23.56 -28.84 -13.63
N ARG A 55 24.60 -28.15 -13.14
CA ARG A 55 24.43 -27.04 -12.20
C ARG A 55 23.61 -25.90 -12.79
N GLN A 56 23.84 -25.54 -14.06
CA GLN A 56 23.02 -24.53 -14.75
C GLN A 56 21.56 -24.94 -14.88
N HIS A 57 21.28 -26.22 -15.16
CA HIS A 57 19.93 -26.76 -15.24
C HIS A 57 19.22 -26.66 -13.88
N LEU A 58 19.87 -27.12 -12.81
CA LEU A 58 19.35 -27.05 -11.45
C LEU A 58 19.05 -25.61 -11.03
N ILE A 59 19.90 -24.65 -11.39
CA ILE A 59 19.67 -23.22 -11.13
C ILE A 59 18.43 -22.73 -11.87
N ARG A 60 18.23 -23.11 -13.14
CA ARG A 60 17.03 -22.71 -13.90
C ARG A 60 15.77 -23.28 -13.27
N ASP A 61 15.78 -24.54 -12.86
CA ASP A 61 14.60 -25.17 -12.26
C ASP A 61 14.27 -24.54 -10.90
N LYS A 62 15.28 -24.32 -10.05
CA LYS A 62 15.10 -23.57 -8.81
C LYS A 62 14.54 -22.17 -9.06
N ARG A 63 15.02 -21.46 -10.09
CA ARG A 63 14.48 -20.14 -10.46
C ARG A 63 13.02 -20.21 -10.90
N LYS A 64 12.62 -21.22 -11.68
CA LYS A 64 11.21 -21.43 -12.05
C LYS A 64 10.34 -21.67 -10.81
N MET A 65 10.79 -22.53 -9.89
CA MET A 65 10.09 -22.79 -8.64
C MET A 65 9.98 -21.53 -7.75
N VAL A 66 11.02 -20.70 -7.72
CA VAL A 66 10.99 -19.43 -6.98
C VAL A 66 9.93 -18.49 -7.57
N VAL A 67 9.84 -18.37 -8.91
CA VAL A 67 8.83 -17.53 -9.57
C VAL A 67 7.43 -17.99 -9.19
N THR A 68 7.12 -19.28 -9.31
CA THR A 68 5.79 -19.81 -8.95
C THR A 68 5.46 -19.61 -7.48
N ASN A 69 6.45 -19.77 -6.58
CA ASN A 69 6.24 -19.53 -5.15
C ASN A 69 5.98 -18.05 -4.84
N LEU A 70 6.63 -17.13 -5.55
CA LEU A 70 6.39 -15.70 -5.44
C LEU A 70 4.98 -15.32 -5.94
N GLU A 71 4.51 -15.94 -7.02
CA GLU A 71 3.14 -15.76 -7.52
C GLU A 71 2.11 -16.23 -6.49
N ILE A 72 2.27 -17.43 -5.93
CA ILE A 72 1.40 -17.97 -4.87
C ILE A 72 1.40 -17.05 -3.64
N GLN A 73 2.57 -16.53 -3.25
CA GLN A 73 2.68 -15.57 -2.15
C GLN A 73 1.93 -14.27 -2.47
N ALA A 74 2.10 -13.73 -3.69
CA ALA A 74 1.42 -12.51 -4.11
C ALA A 74 -0.12 -12.68 -4.10
N ASP A 75 -0.63 -13.82 -4.56
CA ASP A 75 -2.06 -14.13 -4.55
C ASP A 75 -2.61 -14.29 -3.13
N ARG A 76 -1.84 -14.92 -2.23
CA ARG A 76 -2.17 -14.97 -0.80
C ARG A 76 -2.21 -13.57 -0.18
N MET A 77 -1.20 -12.74 -0.44
CA MET A 77 -1.17 -11.35 0.06
C MET A 77 -2.35 -10.54 -0.47
N LYS A 78 -2.70 -10.69 -1.76
CA LYS A 78 -3.83 -10.03 -2.38
C LYS A 78 -5.15 -10.47 -1.72
N SER A 79 -5.43 -11.77 -1.65
CA SER A 79 -6.66 -12.30 -1.08
C SER A 79 -6.86 -11.87 0.38
N VAL A 80 -5.81 -11.94 1.21
CA VAL A 80 -5.85 -11.45 2.60
C VAL A 80 -6.16 -9.96 2.67
N SER A 81 -5.53 -9.15 1.80
CA SER A 81 -5.81 -7.71 1.73
C SER A 81 -7.26 -7.40 1.37
N LEU A 82 -7.83 -8.12 0.39
CA LEU A 82 -9.23 -7.93 -0.02
C LEU A 82 -10.22 -8.39 1.06
N ALA A 83 -9.86 -9.37 1.89
CA ALA A 83 -10.69 -9.83 3.01
C ALA A 83 -10.68 -8.83 4.18
N ASN A 84 -9.53 -8.21 4.46
CA ASN A 84 -9.40 -7.24 5.55
C ASN A 84 -10.03 -5.87 5.25
N HIS A 85 -10.12 -5.50 3.97
CA HIS A 85 -10.65 -4.19 3.56
C HIS A 85 -11.99 -4.35 2.83
N PRO A 86 -13.11 -3.97 3.47
CA PRO A 86 -14.44 -4.13 2.90
C PRO A 86 -14.61 -3.30 1.62
N ILE A 87 -15.54 -3.74 0.77
CA ILE A 87 -15.92 -3.04 -0.46
C ILE A 87 -16.84 -1.87 -0.08
N GLY A 88 -16.49 -0.67 -0.55
CA GLY A 88 -17.31 0.53 -0.36
C GLY A 88 -18.32 0.70 -1.49
N LYS A 89 -19.50 1.20 -1.16
CA LYS A 89 -20.53 1.55 -2.15
C LYS A 89 -20.51 3.05 -2.45
N ILE A 90 -20.98 3.41 -3.63
CA ILE A 90 -21.19 4.82 -4.01
C ILE A 90 -22.14 5.46 -2.99
N GLY A 91 -21.79 6.66 -2.52
CA GLY A 91 -22.54 7.38 -1.49
C GLY A 91 -22.18 7.05 -0.04
N GLU A 92 -21.31 6.06 0.21
CA GLU A 92 -20.84 5.80 1.57
C GLU A 92 -19.79 6.83 2.01
N THR A 93 -19.90 7.28 3.26
CA THR A 93 -18.90 8.15 3.87
C THR A 93 -17.66 7.35 4.26
N VAL A 94 -16.50 7.89 3.92
CA VAL A 94 -15.18 7.30 4.15
C VAL A 94 -14.27 8.27 4.91
N ARG A 95 -13.34 7.72 5.68
CA ARG A 95 -12.27 8.43 6.39
C ARG A 95 -10.95 8.16 5.70
N ILE A 96 -10.27 9.23 5.30
CA ILE A 96 -8.94 9.18 4.71
C ILE A 96 -7.92 9.72 5.73
N PRO A 97 -6.88 8.95 6.10
CA PRO A 97 -5.87 9.41 7.04
C PRO A 97 -4.97 10.47 6.40
N ILE A 98 -4.68 11.53 7.15
CA ILE A 98 -3.72 12.59 6.75
C ILE A 98 -2.34 12.19 7.26
N PRO A 99 -1.29 12.24 6.41
CA PRO A 99 0.08 11.98 6.85
C PRO A 99 0.54 13.03 7.89
N ASP A 100 1.34 12.60 8.86
CA ASP A 100 1.75 13.44 9.99
C ASP A 100 2.48 14.72 9.57
N VAL A 101 3.18 14.72 8.43
CA VAL A 101 3.87 15.90 7.87
C VAL A 101 2.92 17.00 7.39
N ASP A 102 1.69 16.65 7.03
CA ASP A 102 0.68 17.60 6.55
C ASP A 102 -0.36 17.94 7.63
N ARG A 103 -0.18 17.42 8.86
CA ARG A 103 -1.12 17.55 9.97
C ARG A 103 -0.52 18.39 11.11
N ALA A 104 -1.15 19.50 11.49
CA ALA A 104 -0.77 20.21 12.70
C ALA A 104 -1.24 19.44 13.96
N ARG A 105 -0.64 19.72 15.12
CA ARG A 105 -0.96 18.99 16.38
C ARG A 105 -2.43 19.11 16.79
N SER A 106 -3.11 20.18 16.40
CA SER A 106 -4.51 20.46 16.71
C SER A 106 -5.49 19.99 15.64
N ASP A 107 -5.00 19.49 14.50
CA ASP A 107 -5.85 19.11 13.37
C ASP A 107 -6.42 17.70 13.54
N LEU A 108 -7.54 17.47 12.86
CA LEU A 108 -8.14 16.14 12.74
C LEU A 108 -7.16 15.18 12.05
N ARG A 109 -7.16 13.91 12.49
CA ARG A 109 -6.29 12.88 11.90
C ARG A 109 -6.76 12.41 10.53
N ASN A 110 -8.06 12.53 10.27
CA ASN A 110 -8.70 12.00 9.07
C ASN A 110 -9.57 13.08 8.43
N ILE A 111 -9.62 13.06 7.10
CA ILE A 111 -10.58 13.82 6.29
C ILE A 111 -11.80 12.93 6.05
N LEU A 112 -12.99 13.52 6.14
CA LEU A 112 -14.23 12.86 5.75
C LEU A 112 -14.54 13.14 4.28
N GLY A 113 -14.87 12.09 3.55
CA GLY A 113 -15.32 12.17 2.16
C GLY A 113 -16.41 11.16 1.86
N VAL A 114 -16.92 11.18 0.64
CA VAL A 114 -17.95 10.29 0.12
C VAL A 114 -17.44 9.64 -1.17
N ILE A 115 -17.76 8.36 -1.38
CA ILE A 115 -17.39 7.65 -2.61
C ILE A 115 -18.29 8.14 -3.75
N LEU A 116 -17.70 8.66 -4.82
CA LEU A 116 -18.41 9.15 -6.01
C LEU A 116 -18.48 8.08 -7.10
N VAL A 117 -17.34 7.49 -7.46
CA VAL A 117 -17.20 6.55 -8.57
C VAL A 117 -16.27 5.42 -8.16
N VAL A 118 -16.56 4.20 -8.62
CA VAL A 118 -15.73 3.01 -8.41
C VAL A 118 -15.36 2.41 -9.78
N GLU A 119 -14.07 2.33 -10.06
CA GLU A 119 -13.49 1.78 -11.30
C GLU A 119 -12.41 0.76 -10.93
N ASP A 120 -12.55 -0.51 -11.32
CA ASP A 120 -11.49 -1.54 -11.18
C ASP A 120 -10.78 -1.59 -9.81
N ASN A 121 -11.54 -1.54 -8.70
CA ASN A 121 -11.05 -1.44 -7.30
C ASN A 121 -10.41 -0.10 -6.89
N ASN A 122 -10.44 0.91 -7.74
CA ASN A 122 -10.06 2.28 -7.42
C ASN A 122 -11.31 3.13 -7.18
N TYR A 123 -11.22 4.03 -6.21
CA TYR A 123 -12.34 4.81 -5.69
C TYR A 123 -12.05 6.29 -5.87
N SER A 124 -12.93 7.00 -6.57
CA SER A 124 -12.95 8.46 -6.57
C SER A 124 -13.69 8.95 -5.34
N ILE A 125 -13.03 9.77 -4.52
CA ILE A 125 -13.60 10.28 -3.28
C ILE A 125 -13.82 11.79 -3.40
N GLY A 126 -15.02 12.23 -3.03
CA GLY A 126 -15.41 13.63 -2.91
C GLY A 126 -15.38 14.09 -1.46
N THR A 127 -15.02 15.34 -1.22
CA THR A 127 -15.13 15.99 0.09
C THR A 127 -15.97 17.25 -0.04
N LYS A 128 -16.43 17.83 1.07
CA LYS A 128 -17.18 19.11 1.04
C LYS A 128 -16.41 20.26 0.38
N LEU A 129 -15.09 20.13 0.25
CA LEU A 129 -14.21 21.12 -0.33
C LEU A 129 -13.99 20.92 -1.84
N GLY A 130 -14.35 19.75 -2.37
CA GLY A 130 -14.09 19.34 -3.75
C GLY A 130 -13.76 17.86 -3.90
N LYS A 131 -13.63 17.43 -5.15
CA LYS A 131 -13.22 16.08 -5.53
C LYS A 131 -11.71 15.90 -5.34
N LEU A 132 -11.31 14.77 -4.76
CA LEU A 132 -9.89 14.44 -4.64
C LEU A 132 -9.31 14.04 -6.00
N GLN A 133 -8.17 14.63 -6.34
CA GLN A 133 -7.47 14.36 -7.62
C GLN A 133 -6.99 12.91 -7.75
N GLN A 134 -6.61 12.30 -6.63
CA GLN A 134 -6.10 10.94 -6.60
C GLN A 134 -7.25 9.95 -6.40
N MET A 135 -7.19 8.81 -7.09
CA MET A 135 -8.04 7.66 -6.79
C MET A 135 -7.44 6.80 -5.67
N TYR A 136 -8.31 6.22 -4.86
CA TYR A 136 -7.93 5.46 -3.68
C TYR A 136 -8.17 3.98 -3.83
N SER A 137 -7.29 3.16 -3.27
CA SER A 137 -7.54 1.75 -3.06
C SER A 137 -8.19 1.48 -1.70
N ARG A 138 -8.82 0.32 -1.52
CA ARG A 138 -9.57 -0.03 -0.29
C ARG A 138 -8.77 0.03 1.01
N ASN A 139 -7.45 -0.10 0.95
CA ASN A 139 -6.55 -0.02 2.11
C ASN A 139 -6.19 1.42 2.52
N GLN A 140 -6.47 2.41 1.69
CA GLN A 140 -6.09 3.80 1.95
C GLN A 140 -7.18 4.59 2.69
N PHE A 141 -8.38 4.03 2.83
CA PHE A 141 -9.49 4.66 3.55
C PHE A 141 -10.25 3.64 4.40
N THR A 142 -11.07 4.15 5.30
CA THR A 142 -11.94 3.32 6.14
C THR A 142 -13.38 3.77 6.00
N ILE A 143 -14.30 2.83 5.81
CA ILE A 143 -15.72 3.13 5.66
C ILE A 143 -16.30 3.50 7.02
N CYS A 144 -17.10 4.56 7.05
CA CYS A 144 -17.82 4.99 8.25
C CYS A 144 -19.14 4.22 8.38
N LYS A 145 -19.50 3.85 9.60
CA LYS A 145 -20.82 3.25 9.89
C LYS A 145 -21.98 4.23 9.72
N GLN A 146 -21.69 5.52 9.81
CA GLN A 146 -22.66 6.62 9.74
C GLN A 146 -22.36 7.49 8.52
N SER A 147 -23.41 7.92 7.83
CA SER A 147 -23.30 8.90 6.76
C SER A 147 -23.16 10.30 7.37
N MET A 148 -22.02 10.96 7.14
CA MET A 148 -21.76 12.34 7.61
C MET A 148 -21.63 13.35 6.47
N VAL A 149 -21.50 12.86 5.24
CA VAL A 149 -21.33 13.67 4.02
C VAL A 149 -22.18 13.02 2.93
N ALA A 150 -23.08 13.81 2.32
CA ALA A 150 -23.88 13.35 1.19
C ALA A 150 -23.12 13.56 -0.13
N ILE A 151 -23.56 12.89 -1.19
CA ILE A 151 -23.01 13.07 -2.54
C ILE A 151 -23.25 14.52 -3.01
N ASP A 152 -24.42 15.07 -2.71
CA ASP A 152 -24.83 16.42 -3.12
C ASP A 152 -24.01 17.54 -2.47
N ASP A 153 -23.35 17.25 -1.34
CA ASP A 153 -22.50 18.22 -0.63
C ASP A 153 -21.12 18.41 -1.31
N VAL A 154 -20.81 17.64 -2.35
CA VAL A 154 -19.51 17.68 -3.02
C VAL A 154 -19.56 18.61 -4.22
N PRO A 155 -18.79 19.71 -4.24
CA PRO A 155 -18.68 20.54 -5.43
C PRO A 155 -17.83 19.81 -6.50
N GLU A 156 -18.47 19.38 -7.59
CA GLU A 156 -17.80 18.70 -8.72
C GLU A 156 -16.84 19.61 -9.50
N SER A 157 -17.04 20.94 -9.44
CA SER A 157 -16.26 21.90 -10.21
C SER A 157 -14.84 22.13 -9.67
N VAL A 158 -14.51 21.61 -8.48
CA VAL A 158 -13.22 21.87 -7.82
C VAL A 158 -12.50 20.57 -7.53
N GLU A 159 -11.35 20.38 -8.17
CA GLU A 159 -10.41 19.33 -7.82
C GLU A 159 -9.43 19.84 -6.76
N VAL A 160 -9.22 19.03 -5.72
CA VAL A 160 -8.37 19.41 -4.59
C VAL A 160 -7.45 18.24 -4.24
N SER A 161 -6.19 18.54 -3.90
CA SER A 161 -5.28 17.52 -3.38
C SER A 161 -5.57 17.21 -1.90
N LEU A 162 -5.17 16.04 -1.40
CA LEU A 162 -5.31 15.70 0.04
C LEU A 162 -4.72 16.75 0.95
N ARG A 163 -3.54 17.24 0.59
CA ARG A 163 -2.82 18.27 1.33
C ARG A 163 -3.60 19.58 1.37
N GLU A 164 -4.18 20.00 0.26
CA GLU A 164 -5.01 21.22 0.23
C GLU A 164 -6.31 21.05 1.01
N CYS A 165 -6.94 19.88 0.93
CA CYS A 165 -8.10 19.56 1.77
C CYS A 165 -7.71 19.61 3.26
N ALA A 166 -6.60 18.99 3.66
CA ALA A 166 -6.10 19.03 5.03
C ALA A 166 -5.86 20.47 5.51
N LYS A 167 -5.22 21.31 4.68
CA LYS A 167 -4.96 22.72 4.99
C LYS A 167 -6.25 23.52 5.19
N LYS A 168 -7.23 23.37 4.30
CA LYS A 168 -8.53 24.05 4.40
C LYS A 168 -9.36 23.56 5.58
N SER A 169 -9.15 22.32 6.02
CA SER A 169 -9.79 21.72 7.18
C SER A 169 -9.13 22.12 8.51
N SER A 170 -7.90 22.63 8.47
CA SER A 170 -7.14 23.01 9.65
C SER A 170 -7.64 24.33 10.24
N CYS A 171 -7.73 24.38 11.57
CA CYS A 171 -8.03 25.62 12.30
C CYS A 171 -6.81 26.56 12.37
N VAL A 172 -5.59 26.00 12.44
CA VAL A 172 -4.34 26.75 12.62
C VAL A 172 -3.69 27.10 11.26
N GLY A 173 -4.20 26.49 10.18
CA GLY A 173 -3.67 26.64 8.84
C GLY A 173 -2.43 25.77 8.60
N ASP A 174 -1.73 26.06 7.51
CA ASP A 174 -0.68 25.19 6.98
C ASP A 174 0.61 25.17 7.81
N GLN A 175 0.87 24.07 8.52
CA GLN A 175 2.22 23.68 8.97
C GLN A 175 3.01 22.99 7.84
N GLY A 176 3.14 23.68 6.71
CA GLY A 176 3.92 23.21 5.57
C GLY A 176 5.42 23.49 5.75
N TYR A 177 6.24 22.49 5.41
CA TYR A 177 7.68 22.66 5.23
C TYR A 177 7.94 23.56 4.01
N ASN A 178 7.97 24.87 4.24
CA ASN A 178 8.36 25.85 3.23
C ASN A 178 9.88 26.01 3.28
N ARG A 179 10.57 25.41 2.30
CA ARG A 179 12.01 25.60 2.11
C ARG A 179 12.28 26.53 0.94
N CYS A 180 13.17 27.49 1.13
CA CYS A 180 13.78 28.19 0.01
C CYS A 180 15.03 27.45 -0.46
N PHE A 181 15.29 27.49 -1.76
CA PHE A 181 16.53 26.98 -2.37
C PHE A 181 17.59 28.08 -2.51
N CYS A 182 17.58 29.06 -1.60
CA CYS A 182 18.52 30.17 -1.65
C CYS A 182 19.88 29.73 -1.12
N ASN A 183 20.92 29.87 -1.93
CA ASN A 183 22.30 29.59 -1.53
C ASN A 183 22.94 30.74 -0.73
N GLN A 184 22.30 31.92 -0.73
CA GLN A 184 22.79 33.16 -0.10
C GLN A 184 21.83 33.65 0.98
N LYS A 185 22.22 34.71 1.71
CA LYS A 185 21.39 35.34 2.76
C LYS A 185 20.04 35.77 2.18
N CYS A 186 18.93 35.29 2.76
CA CYS A 186 17.56 35.50 2.30
C CYS A 186 17.02 36.91 2.62
N ARG A 187 17.66 37.95 2.06
CA ARG A 187 17.33 39.36 2.33
C ARG A 187 16.25 39.94 1.42
N THR A 188 16.13 39.44 0.19
CA THR A 188 15.20 39.99 -0.81
C THR A 188 13.96 39.10 -0.95
N LYS A 189 12.90 39.66 -1.55
CA LYS A 189 11.68 38.89 -1.91
C LYS A 189 11.93 37.81 -2.97
N LYS A 190 13.15 37.69 -3.52
CA LYS A 190 13.58 36.53 -4.33
C LYS A 190 13.58 35.22 -3.54
N CYS A 191 13.69 35.30 -2.20
CA CYS A 191 13.53 34.13 -1.35
C CYS A 191 12.05 33.76 -1.19
N LYS A 192 11.69 32.51 -1.52
CA LYS A 192 10.32 31.97 -1.36
C LYS A 192 9.76 32.15 0.06
N CYS A 193 10.56 31.90 1.09
CA CYS A 193 10.11 32.04 2.48
C CYS A 193 9.75 33.50 2.80
N ARG A 194 10.62 34.44 2.43
CA ARG A 194 10.42 35.88 2.68
C ARG A 194 9.31 36.47 1.81
N ASN A 195 9.13 35.97 0.59
CA ASN A 195 7.99 36.34 -0.26
C ASN A 195 6.66 35.96 0.40
N ASN A 196 6.62 34.81 1.07
CA ASN A 196 5.46 34.32 1.80
C ASN A 196 5.38 34.89 3.24
N GLY A 197 6.17 35.91 3.58
CA GLY A 197 6.18 36.54 4.91
C GLY A 197 6.75 35.66 6.03
N LYS A 198 7.40 34.53 5.72
CA LYS A 198 7.97 33.59 6.71
C LYS A 198 9.49 33.76 6.84
N LEU A 199 10.01 33.62 8.05
CA LEU A 199 11.46 33.59 8.31
C LEU A 199 12.08 32.27 7.83
N CYS A 200 13.32 32.33 7.34
CA CYS A 200 14.07 31.13 6.95
C CYS A 200 14.57 30.40 8.19
N ASN A 201 14.36 29.08 8.24
CA ASN A 201 14.89 28.21 9.29
C ASN A 201 16.22 27.58 8.88
N SER A 202 16.90 26.93 9.82
CA SER A 202 18.16 26.19 9.59
C SER A 202 18.07 25.11 8.51
N LYS A 203 16.88 24.55 8.28
CA LYS A 203 16.65 23.58 7.20
C LYS A 203 16.67 24.20 5.79
N CYS A 204 16.51 25.52 5.66
CA CYS A 204 16.65 26.22 4.38
C CYS A 204 18.12 26.50 4.03
N GLN A 205 18.94 26.81 5.04
CA GLN A 205 20.32 27.20 4.87
C GLN A 205 21.24 26.15 5.49
N GLN A 206 21.61 25.14 4.69
CA GLN A 206 22.52 24.07 5.13
C GLN A 206 23.92 24.56 5.55
N ASN A 207 24.32 25.78 5.16
CA ASN A 207 25.69 26.28 5.29
C ASN A 207 25.87 27.64 5.98
N GLN A 208 24.88 28.18 6.71
CA GLN A 208 25.08 29.43 7.45
C GLN A 208 24.55 29.34 8.89
N LYS A 209 25.45 29.59 9.86
CA LYS A 209 25.12 29.77 11.28
C LYS A 209 24.07 30.87 11.41
N MET A 210 22.93 30.54 12.01
CA MET A 210 21.89 31.51 12.33
C MET A 210 22.48 32.52 13.33
N GLN A 211 22.67 33.77 12.90
CA GLN A 211 22.88 34.86 13.85
C GLN A 211 21.49 35.31 14.30
N MET A 212 21.23 35.15 15.60
CA MET A 212 20.11 35.79 16.27
C MET A 212 20.29 37.31 16.18
N SER A 213 19.21 38.01 15.87
CA SER A 213 19.09 39.46 16.00
C SER A 213 17.76 39.71 16.68
#